data_AF-A0A7Y8HMW7-F1
#
_entry.id   AF-A0A7Y8HMW7-F1
#
_cell.length_a   1.000
_cell.length_b   1.000
_cell.length_c   1.000
_cell.angle_alpha   90.00
_cell.angle_beta   90.00
_cell.angle_gamma   90.00
#
_symmetry.space_group_name_H-M   'P 1'
#
loop_
_entity.id
_entity.type
_entity.pdbx_description
1 polymer ?
#
loop_
_entity_poly.entity_id
_entity_poly.type
_entity_poly.pdbx_seq_one_letter_code
_entity_poly.pdbx_strand_id
1 'polypeptide(L)'
;MTNERGFTLMEVLIALAILALALPILLGLRNFDLDLHARAKDLTTATLLAQEKLAETELGPALPFGETRGEFLPTPLGSQPTAAITNRPSNYRWKRIVSPTPLPLVREVKIQVLWPRGETEEMVEVSTYVFSTN
;
A
#
# COMPACT_ATOMS: atom_id res chain seq x y z
N MET A 1 -12.58 15.11 62.18
CA MET A 1 -11.30 15.74 61.81
C MET A 1 -10.65 14.86 60.77
N THR A 2 -10.77 15.24 59.50
CA THR A 2 -10.31 14.43 58.37
C THR A 2 -8.80 14.64 58.24
N ASN A 3 -8.03 13.59 58.49
CA ASN A 3 -6.57 13.64 58.43
C ASN A 3 -6.15 13.47 56.97
N GLU A 4 -5.94 14.58 56.27
CA GLU A 4 -5.42 14.57 54.90
C GLU A 4 -3.94 14.16 54.93
N ARG A 5 -3.67 12.89 54.65
CA ARG A 5 -2.30 12.37 54.54
C ARG A 5 -1.74 12.78 53.18
N GLY A 6 -0.61 13.49 53.17
CA GLY A 6 0.14 13.82 51.96
C GLY A 6 0.91 12.62 51.40
N PHE A 7 1.39 12.75 50.16
CA PHE A 7 2.22 11.74 49.49
C PHE A 7 3.60 11.62 50.15
N THR A 8 4.09 10.40 50.28
CA THR A 8 5.46 10.13 50.71
C THR A 8 6.46 10.35 49.56
N LEU A 9 7.72 10.62 49.90
CA LEU A 9 8.80 10.73 48.91
C LEU A 9 8.93 9.44 48.06
N MET A 10 8.75 8.27 48.70
CA MET A 10 8.83 6.97 48.03
C MET A 10 7.75 6.81 46.96
N GLU A 11 6.51 7.25 47.23
CA GLU A 11 5.42 7.18 46.25
C GLU A 11 5.71 8.05 45.02
N VAL A 12 6.24 9.26 45.21
CA VAL A 12 6.59 10.14 44.10
C VAL A 12 7.73 9.54 43.25
N LEU A 13 8.74 8.96 43.88
CA LEU A 13 9.85 8.31 43.18
C LEU A 13 9.39 7.09 42.39
N ILE A 14 8.50 6.27 42.95
CA ILE A 14 7.92 5.11 42.25
C ILE A 14 7.06 5.58 41.07
N ALA A 15 6.22 6.60 41.24
CA ALA A 15 5.40 7.16 40.17
C ALA A 15 6.27 7.70 39.01
N LEU A 16 7.34 8.41 39.33
CA LEU A 16 8.30 8.90 38.33
C LEU A 16 9.04 7.75 37.63
N ALA A 17 9.40 6.69 38.34
CA ALA A 17 10.03 5.51 37.73
C ALA A 17 9.08 4.82 36.74
N ILE A 18 7.80 4.65 37.10
CA ILE A 18 6.78 4.10 36.20
C ILE A 18 6.59 5.01 34.98
N LEU A 19 6.51 6.32 35.18
CA LEU A 19 6.34 7.29 34.11
C LEU A 19 7.53 7.30 33.14
N ALA A 20 8.75 7.22 33.67
CA ALA A 20 9.98 7.13 32.87
C ALA A 20 10.02 5.87 32.00
N LEU A 21 9.43 4.76 32.44
CA LEU A 21 9.31 3.54 31.64
C LEU A 21 8.16 3.61 30.64
N ALA A 22 7.02 4.20 31.02
CA ALA A 22 5.82 4.24 30.18
C ALA A 22 5.96 5.17 28.97
N LEU A 23 6.62 6.32 29.13
CA LEU A 23 6.70 7.34 28.07
C LEU A 23 7.45 6.86 26.81
N PRO A 24 8.66 6.26 26.90
CA PRO A 24 9.36 5.73 25.73
C PRO A 24 8.58 4.62 25.03
N ILE A 25 7.91 3.75 25.80
CA ILE A 25 7.08 2.66 25.26
C ILE A 25 5.91 3.24 24.46
N LEU A 26 5.22 4.24 25.00
CA LEU A 26 4.10 4.90 24.32
C LEU A 26 4.55 5.62 23.04
N LEU A 27 5.71 6.28 23.09
CA LEU A 27 6.28 6.94 21.92
C LEU A 27 6.67 5.93 20.82
N GLY A 28 7.28 4.81 21.21
CA GLY A 28 7.60 3.72 20.29
C GLY A 28 6.35 3.12 19.62
N LEU A 29 5.29 2.91 20.39
CA LEU A 29 4.02 2.41 19.88
C LEU A 29 3.37 3.38 18.87
N ARG A 30 3.48 4.69 19.10
CA ARG A 30 2.96 5.69 18.15
C ARG A 30 3.72 5.69 16.83
N ASN A 31 5.05 5.58 16.87
CA ASN A 31 5.84 5.48 15.64
C ASN A 31 5.51 4.21 14.86
N PHE A 32 5.33 3.08 15.56
CA PHE A 32 4.91 1.82 14.95
C PHE A 32 3.55 1.94 14.28
N ASP A 33 2.57 2.56 14.94
CA ASP A 33 1.22 2.76 14.40
C ASP A 33 1.23 3.61 13.13
N LEU A 34 2.04 4.67 13.10
CA LEU A 34 2.23 5.51 11.91
C LEU A 34 2.83 4.74 10.73
N ASP A 35 3.85 3.90 10.96
CA ASP A 35 4.42 3.04 9.91
C ASP A 35 3.41 2.02 9.39
N LEU A 36 2.62 1.41 10.29
CA LEU A 36 1.58 0.47 9.93
C LEU A 36 0.49 1.12 9.09
N HIS A 37 0.05 2.33 9.47
CA HIS A 37 -0.92 3.11 8.70
C HIS A 37 -0.39 3.51 7.32
N ALA A 38 0.87 3.95 7.24
CA ALA A 38 1.52 4.27 5.96
C ALA A 38 1.56 3.03 5.05
N ARG A 39 1.98 1.88 5.57
CA ARG A 39 1.99 0.62 4.84
C ARG A 39 0.61 0.20 4.35
N ALA A 40 -0.40 0.27 5.22
CA ALA A 40 -1.78 -0.09 4.86
C ALA A 40 -2.32 0.79 3.73
N LYS A 41 -1.99 2.09 3.76
CA LYS A 41 -2.32 3.04 2.68
C LYS A 41 -1.62 2.67 1.37
N ASP A 42 -0.32 2.35 1.41
CA ASP A 42 0.43 1.96 0.22
C ASP A 42 -0.11 0.67 -0.40
N LEU A 43 -0.37 -0.37 0.42
CA LEU A 43 -0.97 -1.62 -0.05
C LEU A 43 -2.34 -1.42 -0.68
N THR A 44 -3.18 -0.58 -0.07
CA THR A 44 -4.51 -0.26 -0.62
C THR A 44 -4.37 0.46 -1.96
N THR A 45 -3.44 1.42 -2.04
CA THR A 45 -3.18 2.17 -3.27
C THR A 45 -2.64 1.26 -4.38
N ALA A 46 -1.67 0.40 -4.07
CA ALA A 46 -1.14 -0.59 -5.00
C ALA A 46 -2.22 -1.54 -5.52
N THR A 47 -3.10 -2.01 -4.62
CA THR A 47 -4.20 -2.91 -4.97
C THR A 47 -5.21 -2.23 -5.90
N LEU A 48 -5.60 -0.99 -5.60
CA LEU A 48 -6.51 -0.23 -6.45
C LEU A 48 -5.89 0.04 -7.84
N LEU A 49 -4.60 0.38 -7.89
CA LEU A 49 -3.88 0.57 -9.15
C LEU A 49 -3.76 -0.73 -9.96
N ALA A 50 -3.56 -1.86 -9.30
CA ALA A 50 -3.54 -3.18 -9.94
C ALA A 50 -4.92 -3.52 -10.52
N GLN A 51 -5.99 -3.27 -9.77
CA GLN A 51 -7.38 -3.48 -10.21
C GLN A 51 -7.76 -2.54 -11.38
N GLU A 52 -7.35 -1.27 -11.33
CA GLU A 52 -7.53 -0.31 -12.44
C GLU A 52 -6.88 -0.86 -13.71
N LYS A 53 -5.61 -1.30 -13.62
CA LYS A 53 -4.89 -1.88 -14.75
C LYS A 53 -5.50 -3.19 -15.25
N LEU A 54 -6.08 -3.98 -14.36
CA LEU A 54 -6.77 -5.21 -14.70
C LEU A 54 -8.04 -4.92 -15.49
N ALA A 55 -8.86 -3.97 -15.03
CA ALA A 55 -10.06 -3.55 -15.74
C ALA A 55 -9.72 -2.95 -17.12
N GLU A 56 -8.65 -2.16 -17.23
CA GLU A 56 -8.14 -1.67 -18.52
C GLU A 56 -7.79 -2.83 -19.49
N THR A 57 -7.23 -3.92 -18.96
CA THR A 57 -6.88 -5.09 -19.78
C THR A 57 -8.08 -5.92 -20.22
N GLU A 58 -9.14 -5.98 -19.42
CA GLU A 58 -10.36 -6.72 -19.75
C GLU A 58 -11.19 -6.00 -20.84
N LEU A 59 -11.12 -4.67 -20.90
CA LEU A 59 -11.86 -3.84 -21.85
C LEU A 59 -11.14 -3.63 -23.19
N GLY A 60 -9.85 -3.97 -23.28
CA GLY A 60 -9.02 -3.73 -24.46
C GLY A 60 -9.14 -4.82 -25.54
N PRO A 61 -9.21 -4.49 -26.84
CA PRO A 61 -9.22 -5.49 -27.90
C PRO A 61 -7.82 -6.09 -28.09
N ALA A 62 -7.74 -7.41 -27.92
CA ALA A 62 -6.56 -8.26 -28.11
C ALA A 62 -5.34 -7.95 -27.21
N LEU A 63 -5.12 -8.80 -26.21
CA LEU A 63 -3.94 -8.77 -25.35
C LEU A 63 -2.78 -9.53 -26.00
N PRO A 64 -1.73 -8.86 -26.52
CA PRO A 64 -0.57 -9.56 -27.05
C PRO A 64 0.14 -10.31 -25.93
N PHE A 65 0.67 -11.50 -26.24
CA PHE A 65 1.51 -12.24 -25.31
C PHE A 65 2.77 -11.46 -24.98
N GLY A 66 3.28 -11.65 -23.75
CA GLY A 66 4.54 -11.09 -23.30
C GLY A 66 4.41 -10.15 -22.11
N GLU A 67 5.47 -9.39 -21.89
CA GLU A 67 5.62 -8.48 -20.76
C GLU A 67 5.46 -7.04 -21.23
N THR A 68 4.52 -6.31 -20.62
CA THR A 68 4.43 -4.85 -20.76
C THR A 68 4.74 -4.22 -19.41
N ARG A 69 5.60 -3.21 -19.39
CA ARG A 69 5.97 -2.50 -18.16
C ARG A 69 5.83 -1.00 -18.36
N GLY A 70 5.52 -0.29 -17.29
CA GLY A 70 5.38 1.16 -17.31
C GLY A 70 5.35 1.74 -15.91
N GLU A 71 5.27 3.07 -15.86
CA GLU A 71 5.20 3.82 -14.61
C GLU A 71 3.83 4.48 -14.49
N PHE A 72 3.33 4.59 -13.26
CA PHE A 72 2.16 5.41 -13.00
C PHE A 72 2.60 6.88 -12.99
N LEU A 73 2.49 7.52 -14.16
CA LEU A 73 2.88 8.92 -14.30
C LEU A 73 1.99 9.81 -13.42
N PRO A 74 2.57 10.79 -12.70
CA PRO A 74 1.79 11.80 -12.02
C PRO A 74 1.01 12.65 -13.04
N THR A 75 -0.10 13.17 -12.56
CA THR A 75 -0.99 14.07 -13.28
C THR A 75 -0.21 15.28 -13.81
N PRO A 76 -0.17 15.53 -15.13
CA PRO A 76 0.48 16.71 -15.68
C PRO A 76 -0.12 17.99 -15.12
N LEU A 77 0.74 18.94 -14.73
CA LEU A 77 0.31 20.25 -14.23
C LEU A 77 -0.61 20.93 -15.27
N GLY A 78 -1.78 21.40 -14.84
CA GLY A 78 -2.79 22.04 -15.70
C GLY A 78 -3.96 21.16 -16.14
N SER A 79 -3.98 19.87 -15.77
CA SER A 79 -5.14 19.00 -15.97
C SER A 79 -6.11 19.04 -14.78
N GLN A 80 -7.41 18.99 -15.05
CA GLN A 80 -8.44 19.09 -14.03
C GLN A 80 -8.43 17.82 -13.17
N PRO A 81 -8.21 17.90 -11.84
CA PRO A 81 -8.14 16.72 -11.01
C PRO A 81 -9.51 16.03 -10.97
N THR A 82 -9.63 14.90 -11.67
CA THR A 82 -10.72 13.96 -11.42
C THR A 82 -10.43 13.22 -10.12
N ALA A 83 -11.44 12.78 -9.37
CA ALA A 83 -11.27 12.12 -8.06
C ALA A 83 -10.29 10.91 -8.08
N ALA A 84 -10.08 10.29 -9.25
CA ALA A 84 -9.11 9.19 -9.45
C ALA A 84 -7.64 9.65 -9.63
N ILE A 85 -7.40 10.94 -9.85
CA ILE A 85 -6.15 11.48 -10.41
C ILE A 85 -5.42 12.42 -9.41
N THR A 86 -6.11 12.87 -8.36
CA THR A 86 -5.58 13.88 -7.41
C THR A 86 -4.46 13.37 -6.49
N ASN A 87 -4.21 12.05 -6.46
CA ASN A 87 -3.25 11.45 -5.52
C ASN A 87 -2.56 10.21 -6.09
N ARG A 88 -2.18 10.24 -7.38
CA ARG A 88 -1.42 9.14 -8.00
C ARG A 88 0.04 9.20 -7.50
N PRO A 89 0.50 8.21 -6.73
CA PRO A 89 1.85 8.22 -6.19
C PRO A 89 2.89 8.05 -7.31
N SER A 90 3.91 8.92 -7.34
CA SER A 90 4.88 9.08 -8.43
C SER A 90 5.98 8.00 -8.49
N ASN A 91 5.94 7.01 -7.59
CA ASN A 91 6.96 5.98 -7.41
C ASN A 91 6.44 4.55 -7.67
N TYR A 92 5.21 4.40 -8.18
CA TYR A 92 4.62 3.11 -8.44
C TYR A 92 4.91 2.69 -9.88
N ARG A 93 5.38 1.45 -10.04
CA ARG A 93 5.66 0.83 -11.33
C ARG A 93 4.74 -0.35 -11.53
N TRP A 94 4.31 -0.59 -12.77
CA TRP A 94 3.50 -1.74 -13.10
C TRP A 94 4.17 -2.61 -14.14
N LYS A 95 3.91 -3.91 -14.02
CA LYS A 95 4.35 -4.95 -14.93
C LYS A 95 3.17 -5.87 -15.20
N ARG A 96 2.82 -6.03 -16.47
CA ARG A 96 1.78 -6.91 -16.96
C ARG A 96 2.42 -8.06 -17.70
N ILE A 97 2.06 -9.28 -17.35
CA ILE A 97 2.57 -10.51 -17.95
C ILE A 97 1.37 -11.30 -18.47
N VAL A 98 1.32 -11.51 -19.78
CA VAL A 98 0.28 -12.33 -20.40
C VAL A 98 0.87 -13.69 -20.79
N SER A 99 0.41 -14.74 -20.13
CA SER A 99 0.91 -16.11 -20.30
C SER A 99 -0.17 -17.03 -20.92
N PRO A 100 0.24 -18.01 -21.76
CA PRO A 100 -0.67 -19.02 -22.26
C PRO A 100 -1.07 -19.97 -21.12
N THR A 101 -2.30 -20.50 -21.19
CA THR A 101 -2.75 -21.54 -20.27
C THR A 101 -2.91 -22.87 -21.02
N PRO A 102 -3.02 -24.02 -20.33
CA PRO A 102 -3.33 -25.31 -20.96
C PRO A 102 -4.66 -25.31 -21.74
N LEU A 103 -5.53 -24.33 -21.50
CA LEU A 103 -6.77 -24.12 -22.23
C LEU A 103 -6.51 -23.17 -23.41
N PRO A 104 -6.64 -23.62 -24.68
CA PRO A 104 -6.27 -22.82 -25.85
C PRO A 104 -7.04 -21.49 -25.98
N LEU A 105 -8.23 -21.43 -25.40
CA LEU A 105 -9.13 -20.26 -25.43
C LEU A 105 -8.94 -19.33 -24.22
N VAL A 106 -8.05 -19.63 -23.27
CA VAL A 106 -7.87 -18.85 -22.04
C VAL A 106 -6.43 -18.39 -21.91
N ARG A 107 -6.25 -17.11 -21.58
CA ARG A 107 -4.96 -16.50 -21.27
C ARG A 107 -4.95 -16.06 -19.81
N GLU A 108 -3.82 -16.22 -19.15
CA GLU A 108 -3.61 -15.69 -17.80
C GLU A 108 -2.95 -14.32 -17.91
N VAL A 109 -3.54 -13.31 -17.26
CA VAL A 109 -3.01 -11.96 -17.17
C VAL A 109 -2.60 -11.72 -15.74
N LYS A 110 -1.31 -11.56 -15.51
CA LYS A 110 -0.76 -11.16 -14.20
C LYS A 110 -0.37 -9.69 -14.23
N ILE A 111 -0.79 -8.95 -13.23
CA ILE A 111 -0.46 -7.54 -13.05
C ILE A 111 0.25 -7.40 -11.71
N GLN A 112 1.50 -6.98 -11.79
CA GLN A 112 2.37 -6.69 -10.66
C GLN A 112 2.50 -5.18 -10.53
N VAL A 113 2.25 -4.66 -9.33
CA VAL A 113 2.49 -3.26 -8.97
C VAL A 113 3.60 -3.24 -7.92
N LEU A 114 4.68 -2.51 -8.20
CA LEU A 114 5.87 -2.40 -7.37
C LEU A 114 6.02 -0.96 -6.86
N TRP A 115 6.39 -0.80 -5.59
CA TRP A 115 6.68 0.50 -5.01
C TRP A 115 7.83 0.41 -3.97
N PRO A 116 8.64 1.47 -3.83
CA PRO A 116 9.70 1.50 -2.84
C PRO A 116 9.14 1.77 -1.43
N ARG A 117 9.72 1.07 -0.45
CA ARG A 117 9.50 1.23 0.99
C ARG A 117 10.86 1.23 1.70
N GLY A 118 11.38 2.44 1.95
CA GLY A 118 12.73 2.63 2.47
C GLY A 118 13.76 2.05 1.50
N GLU A 119 14.54 1.08 1.96
CA GLU A 119 15.55 0.35 1.18
C GLU A 119 14.99 -0.87 0.42
N THR A 120 13.74 -1.26 0.70
CA THR A 120 13.11 -2.45 0.10
C THR A 120 12.06 -2.05 -0.93
N GLU A 121 11.81 -2.90 -1.92
CA GLU A 121 10.62 -2.78 -2.78
C GLU A 121 9.56 -3.78 -2.32
N GLU A 122 8.32 -3.29 -2.13
CA GLU A 122 7.16 -4.15 -1.96
C GLU A 122 6.43 -4.30 -3.30
N MET A 123 5.71 -5.41 -3.44
CA MET A 123 4.98 -5.74 -4.66
C MET A 123 3.63 -6.39 -4.32
N VAL A 124 2.61 -6.03 -5.09
CA VAL A 124 1.30 -6.68 -5.11
C VAL A 124 1.09 -7.27 -6.49
N GLU A 125 0.64 -8.52 -6.54
CA GLU A 125 0.29 -9.22 -7.78
C GLU A 125 -1.21 -9.55 -7.78
N VAL A 126 -1.89 -9.26 -8.88
CA VAL A 126 -3.26 -9.69 -9.15
C VAL A 126 -3.28 -10.47 -10.47
N SER A 127 -3.95 -11.60 -10.49
CA SER A 127 -4.08 -12.45 -11.68
C SER A 127 -5.54 -12.60 -12.09
N THR A 128 -5.82 -12.50 -13.39
CA THR A 128 -7.13 -12.79 -13.99
C THR A 128 -6.98 -13.72 -15.19
N TYR A 129 -8.07 -14.43 -15.53
CA TYR A 129 -8.15 -15.30 -16.69
C TYR A 129 -9.12 -14.70 -17.70
N VAL A 130 -8.64 -14.46 -18.91
CA VAL A 130 -9.43 -13.83 -19.97
C VAL A 130 -9.57 -14.77 -21.17
N PHE A 131 -10.74 -14.75 -21.79
CA PHE A 131 -10.99 -15.52 -23.00
C PHE A 131 -10.32 -14.86 -24.21
N SER A 132 -9.59 -15.65 -24.99
CA SER A 132 -9.07 -15.24 -26.29
C SER A 132 -10.22 -15.25 -27.30
N THR A 133 -10.83 -14.09 -27.56
CA THR A 133 -11.76 -13.96 -28.69
C THR A 133 -10.99 -14.16 -29.99
N ASN A 134 -11.46 -15.09 -30.82
CA ASN A 134 -10.90 -15.45 -32.12
C ASN A 134 -11.19 -14.35 -33.16
#